data_AF-A0A392NKF7-F1
#
_entry.id   AF-A0A392NKF7-F1
#
_cell.length_a   1.000
_cell.length_b   1.000
_cell.length_c   1.000
_cell.angle_alpha   90.00
_cell.angle_beta   90.00
_cell.angle_gamma   90.00
#
_symmetry.space_group_name_H-M   'P 1'
#
loop_
_entity.id
_entity.type
_entity.pdbx_description
1 polymer ?
#
loop_
_entity_poly.entity_id
_entity_poly.type
_entity_poly.pdbx_seq_one_letter_code
_entity_poly.pdbx_strand_id
1 'polypeptide(L)'
;LLGDLKKEACKKIDSDNNVGVYNSDAIFIAKREHIFGKKFYCAKAQFCDKGKVHDVRIECDALVGTNEPCLVIRIDSKIMMQVKQLKWKFRGNQTILVDGLPVEVFWDVHNWLFGNATGNAVFMFQTCVSADKLWSGQSVSDPSLLTWAYSQQFRDSQLQGLGFSLILYAWKNE
;
A
#
# COMPACT_ATOMS: atom_id res chain seq x y z
N LEU A 1 10.19 11.86 -19.78
CA LEU A 1 9.06 10.94 -19.59
C LEU A 1 8.81 10.81 -18.09
N LEU A 2 7.64 11.18 -17.58
CA LEU A 2 7.31 11.12 -16.15
C LEU A 2 6.30 10.00 -15.92
N GLY A 3 6.50 9.20 -14.87
CA GLY A 3 5.61 8.09 -14.51
C GLY A 3 6.12 6.70 -14.88
N ASP A 4 5.34 5.69 -14.50
CA ASP A 4 5.62 4.25 -14.60
C ASP A 4 5.24 3.64 -15.96
N LEU A 5 4.41 4.33 -16.76
CA LEU A 5 3.92 3.88 -18.07
C LEU A 5 4.91 4.15 -19.22
N LYS A 6 6.16 3.70 -19.08
CA LYS A 6 7.23 3.91 -20.09
C LYS A 6 6.82 3.43 -21.49
N LYS A 7 6.22 2.23 -21.58
CA LYS A 7 5.79 1.63 -22.85
C LYS A 7 4.67 2.43 -23.53
N GLU A 8 3.67 2.88 -22.79
CA GLU A 8 2.54 3.67 -23.31
C GLU A 8 3.02 5.02 -23.85
N ALA A 9 3.93 5.65 -23.11
CA ALA A 9 4.46 6.94 -23.50
C ALA A 9 5.39 6.83 -24.72
N CYS A 10 6.24 5.78 -24.80
CA CYS A 10 7.03 5.52 -26.01
C CYS A 10 6.15 5.26 -27.24
N LYS A 11 5.05 4.51 -27.09
CA LYS A 11 4.06 4.31 -28.16
C LYS A 11 3.41 5.62 -28.62
N LYS A 12 3.22 6.59 -27.72
CA LYS A 12 2.60 7.89 -28.05
C LYS A 12 3.53 8.88 -28.74
N ILE A 13 4.85 8.69 -28.68
CA ILE A 13 5.83 9.67 -29.18
C ILE A 13 6.33 9.28 -30.59
N ASP A 14 5.71 8.28 -31.26
CA ASP A 14 6.08 7.81 -32.63
C ASP A 14 7.59 7.70 -32.86
N SER A 15 8.31 7.26 -31.82
CA SER A 15 9.76 7.10 -31.86
C SER A 15 10.10 5.66 -32.19
N ASP A 16 9.95 5.30 -33.48
CA ASP A 16 10.58 4.10 -34.01
C ASP A 16 12.09 4.33 -34.08
N ASN A 17 12.84 3.42 -33.45
CA ASN A 17 14.29 3.27 -33.49
C ASN A 17 15.18 4.28 -32.71
N ASN A 18 15.52 3.83 -31.49
CA ASN A 18 16.90 3.50 -31.13
C ASN A 18 17.98 4.61 -31.26
N VAL A 19 17.92 5.68 -30.45
CA VAL A 19 19.12 6.44 -30.04
C VAL A 19 18.94 7.00 -28.63
N GLY A 20 19.64 6.40 -27.65
CA GLY A 20 20.40 7.10 -26.60
C GLY A 20 19.72 8.05 -25.60
N VAL A 21 18.40 8.24 -25.61
CA VAL A 21 17.73 9.20 -24.72
C VAL A 21 16.69 8.48 -23.86
N TYR A 22 16.62 8.82 -22.57
CA TYR A 22 15.58 8.44 -21.61
C TYR A 22 15.77 7.17 -20.75
N ASN A 23 16.99 6.84 -20.31
CA ASN A 23 17.18 6.10 -19.05
C ASN A 23 16.95 7.05 -17.87
N SER A 24 15.72 7.53 -17.70
CA SER A 24 15.32 8.10 -16.41
C SER A 24 14.98 6.92 -15.50
N ASP A 25 15.83 6.70 -14.50
CA ASP A 25 15.57 5.82 -13.36
C ASP A 25 14.58 6.49 -12.42
N ALA A 26 13.41 6.85 -12.95
CA ALA A 26 12.30 7.34 -12.14
C ALA A 26 11.85 6.19 -11.23
N ILE A 27 12.03 6.38 -9.93
CA ILE A 27 11.62 5.42 -8.90
C ILE A 27 10.15 5.69 -8.54
N PHE A 28 9.33 4.65 -8.56
CA PHE A 28 7.92 4.74 -8.22
C PHE A 28 7.71 4.68 -6.70
N ILE A 29 7.66 5.85 -6.06
CA ILE A 29 7.57 5.96 -4.59
C ILE A 29 6.14 5.95 -4.05
N ALA A 30 5.14 6.29 -4.86
CA ALA A 30 3.76 6.33 -4.41
C ALA A 30 2.73 6.21 -5.54
N LYS A 31 1.56 5.65 -5.19
CA LYS A 31 0.39 5.54 -6.05
C LYS A 31 -0.86 5.97 -5.30
N ARG A 32 -1.79 6.64 -6.00
CA ARG A 32 -3.11 6.97 -5.47
C ARG A 32 -4.17 6.46 -6.43
N GLU A 33 -5.14 5.70 -5.94
CA GLU A 33 -6.22 5.13 -6.74
C GLU A 33 -7.58 5.37 -6.11
N HIS A 34 -8.60 5.49 -6.97
CA HIS A 34 -10.00 5.45 -6.58
C HIS A 34 -10.57 4.12 -7.01
N ILE A 35 -11.07 3.33 -6.04
CA ILE A 35 -11.65 2.01 -6.27
C ILE A 35 -13.12 2.04 -5.89
N PHE A 36 -13.96 1.35 -6.66
CA PHE A 36 -15.40 1.34 -6.49
C PHE A 36 -15.88 -0.08 -6.22
N GLY A 37 -16.83 -0.21 -5.30
CA GLY A 37 -17.33 -1.52 -4.89
C GLY A 37 -18.59 -1.42 -4.05
N LYS A 38 -19.24 -2.56 -3.83
CA LYS A 38 -20.38 -2.69 -2.89
C LYS A 38 -19.93 -3.38 -1.61
N LYS A 39 -19.50 -4.64 -1.74
CA LYS A 39 -19.02 -5.47 -0.63
C LYS A 39 -17.51 -5.65 -0.61
N PHE A 40 -16.89 -5.65 -1.79
CA PHE A 40 -15.46 -5.90 -1.98
C PHE A 40 -14.86 -4.74 -2.78
N TYR A 41 -13.70 -4.27 -2.36
CA TYR A 41 -12.93 -3.23 -3.03
C TYR A 41 -11.56 -3.80 -3.36
N CYS A 42 -11.19 -3.80 -4.63
CA CYS A 42 -10.00 -4.48 -5.12
C CYS A 42 -9.02 -3.48 -5.74
N ALA A 43 -7.74 -3.68 -5.47
CA ALA A 43 -6.63 -2.96 -6.07
C ALA A 43 -5.46 -3.92 -6.33
N LYS A 44 -4.49 -3.48 -7.14
CA LYS A 44 -3.24 -4.23 -7.36
C LYS A 44 -2.06 -3.43 -6.84
N ALA A 45 -1.19 -4.10 -6.09
CA ALA A 45 -0.05 -3.47 -5.45
C ALA A 45 1.22 -4.30 -5.66
N GLN A 46 2.34 -3.61 -5.88
CA GLN A 46 3.67 -4.21 -5.88
C GLN A 46 4.44 -3.58 -4.72
N PHE A 47 4.67 -4.34 -3.65
CA PHE A 47 5.20 -3.80 -2.38
C PHE A 47 6.73 -3.73 -2.35
N CYS A 48 7.40 -4.37 -3.30
CA CYS A 48 8.86 -4.40 -3.44
C CYS A 48 9.24 -4.07 -4.89
N ASP A 49 10.33 -3.33 -5.11
CA ASP A 49 10.86 -3.14 -6.48
C ASP A 49 11.15 -4.52 -7.10
N LYS A 50 10.65 -4.73 -8.33
CA LYS A 50 10.69 -6.02 -9.05
C LYS A 50 10.00 -7.20 -8.33
N GLY A 51 9.23 -6.95 -7.26
CA GLY A 51 8.46 -7.96 -6.55
C GLY A 51 7.24 -8.45 -7.32
N LYS A 52 6.50 -9.40 -6.75
CA LYS A 52 5.23 -9.86 -7.33
C LYS A 52 4.18 -8.74 -7.23
N VAL A 53 3.29 -8.67 -8.22
CA VAL A 53 2.06 -7.89 -8.11
C VAL A 53 1.02 -8.71 -7.34
N HIS A 54 0.52 -8.15 -6.25
CA HIS A 54 -0.48 -8.78 -5.39
C HIS A 54 -1.87 -8.19 -5.60
N ASP A 55 -2.88 -9.03 -5.41
CA ASP A 55 -4.27 -8.60 -5.34
C ASP A 55 -4.59 -8.17 -3.90
N VAL A 56 -4.91 -6.89 -3.73
CA VAL A 56 -5.39 -6.31 -2.47
C VAL A 56 -6.90 -6.31 -2.49
N ARG A 57 -7.54 -6.96 -1.52
CA ARG A 57 -9.01 -6.94 -1.35
C ARG A 57 -9.37 -6.42 0.02
N ILE A 58 -10.24 -5.42 0.04
CA ILE A 58 -10.76 -4.77 1.24
C ILE A 58 -12.25 -5.09 1.36
N GLU A 59 -12.64 -5.50 2.55
CA GLU A 59 -13.99 -5.90 2.92
C GLU A 59 -14.42 -5.16 4.19
N CYS A 60 -15.65 -4.64 4.20
CA CYS A 60 -16.26 -4.05 5.38
C CYS A 60 -17.66 -4.62 5.55
N ASP A 61 -17.90 -5.33 6.66
CA ASP A 61 -19.20 -5.96 6.94
C ASP A 61 -20.22 -4.99 7.56
N ALA A 62 -20.12 -3.70 7.26
CA ALA A 62 -20.99 -2.68 7.84
C ALA A 62 -22.45 -2.77 7.36
N LEU A 63 -22.73 -3.55 6.31
CA LEU A 63 -24.00 -3.55 5.58
C LEU A 63 -24.97 -4.67 5.98
N VAL A 64 -24.50 -5.72 6.68
CA VAL A 64 -25.38 -6.82 7.12
C VAL A 64 -25.79 -6.52 8.56
N GLY A 65 -26.90 -5.80 8.72
CA GLY A 65 -27.39 -5.13 9.93
C GLY A 65 -27.64 -5.98 11.19
N THR A 66 -27.09 -7.18 11.28
CA THR A 66 -27.15 -8.07 12.45
C THR A 66 -25.79 -8.25 13.13
N ASN A 67 -24.67 -7.91 12.48
CA ASN A 67 -23.32 -8.11 13.01
C ASN A 67 -22.59 -6.80 13.34
N GLU A 68 -21.67 -6.88 14.30
CA GLU A 68 -20.74 -5.80 14.61
C GLU A 68 -19.79 -5.56 13.42
N PRO A 69 -19.72 -4.34 12.84
CA PRO A 69 -18.91 -4.09 11.65
C PRO A 69 -17.44 -4.45 11.89
N CYS A 70 -16.85 -5.15 10.91
CA CYS A 70 -15.43 -5.45 10.88
C CYS A 70 -14.80 -5.08 9.54
N LEU A 71 -13.53 -4.68 9.60
CA LEU A 71 -12.68 -4.46 8.43
C LEU A 71 -11.83 -5.71 8.22
N VAL A 72 -11.81 -6.25 7.01
CA VAL A 72 -10.93 -7.35 6.61
C VAL A 72 -10.12 -6.92 5.39
N ILE A 73 -8.81 -7.13 5.46
CA ILE A 73 -7.91 -6.93 4.32
C ILE A 73 -7.27 -8.27 3.98
N ARG A 74 -7.39 -8.63 2.70
CA ARG A 74 -6.78 -9.82 2.11
C ARG A 74 -5.73 -9.42 1.09
N ILE A 75 -4.62 -10.15 1.10
CA ILE A 75 -3.58 -10.09 0.08
C ILE A 75 -3.50 -11.48 -0.55
N ASP A 76 -3.68 -11.56 -1.87
CA ASP A 76 -3.72 -12.83 -2.61
C ASP A 76 -4.69 -13.86 -1.99
N SER A 77 -5.90 -13.41 -1.66
CA SER A 77 -6.97 -14.17 -0.99
C SER A 77 -6.72 -14.58 0.48
N LYS A 78 -5.50 -14.42 1.00
CA LYS A 78 -5.17 -14.69 2.41
C LYS A 78 -5.54 -13.49 3.29
N ILE A 79 -6.19 -13.73 4.43
CA ILE A 79 -6.50 -12.69 5.41
C ILE A 79 -5.19 -12.24 6.07
N MET A 80 -4.83 -10.97 5.91
CA MET A 80 -3.66 -10.38 6.53
C MET A 80 -4.02 -9.49 7.72
N MET A 81 -5.21 -8.90 7.70
CA MET A 81 -5.69 -8.02 8.77
C MET A 81 -7.19 -8.20 8.98
N GLN A 82 -7.62 -8.22 10.25
CA GLN A 82 -9.02 -8.17 10.62
C GLN A 82 -9.21 -7.29 11.86
N VAL A 83 -10.00 -6.23 11.74
CA VAL A 83 -10.33 -5.30 12.83
C VAL A 83 -11.81 -5.45 13.16
N LYS A 84 -12.09 -6.00 14.35
CA LYS A 84 -13.45 -6.06 14.92
C LYS A 84 -13.80 -4.76 15.64
N GLN A 85 -15.07 -4.58 15.96
CA GLN A 85 -15.57 -3.39 16.67
C GLN A 85 -15.25 -2.10 15.93
N LEU A 86 -15.43 -2.11 14.60
CA LEU A 86 -14.92 -1.05 13.72
C LEU A 86 -15.57 0.31 14.00
N LYS A 87 -16.76 0.35 14.61
CA LYS A 87 -17.39 1.59 15.10
C LYS A 87 -16.58 2.32 16.17
N TRP A 88 -15.68 1.62 16.88
CA TRP A 88 -14.75 2.21 17.84
C TRP A 88 -13.34 2.34 17.27
N LYS A 89 -13.00 1.53 16.27
CA LYS A 89 -11.69 1.47 15.60
C LYS A 89 -11.74 1.96 14.16
N PHE A 90 -12.56 2.96 13.89
CA PHE A 90 -12.81 3.45 12.51
C PHE A 90 -11.61 4.19 11.91
N ARG A 91 -10.60 4.53 12.72
CA ARG A 91 -9.28 5.01 12.30
C ARG A 91 -8.21 4.24 13.05
N GLY A 92 -7.13 3.90 12.37
CA GLY A 92 -6.00 3.21 12.99
C GLY A 92 -4.98 2.72 11.99
N ASN A 93 -3.99 2.00 12.51
CA ASN A 93 -2.93 1.38 11.72
C ASN A 93 -2.54 0.01 12.27
N GLN A 94 -1.97 -0.83 11.41
CA GLN A 94 -1.44 -2.15 11.74
C GLN A 94 -0.40 -2.58 10.70
N THR A 95 0.69 -3.18 11.15
CA THR A 95 1.70 -3.76 10.26
C THR A 95 1.33 -5.20 9.89
N ILE A 96 1.41 -5.52 8.60
CA ILE A 96 1.28 -6.88 8.06
C ILE A 96 2.60 -7.31 7.38
N LEU A 97 2.76 -8.62 7.17
CA LEU A 97 3.88 -9.15 6.38
C LEU A 97 3.38 -9.62 5.01
N VAL A 98 3.93 -9.05 3.94
CA VAL A 98 3.68 -9.46 2.55
C VAL A 98 5.00 -9.95 1.98
N ASP A 99 5.09 -11.22 1.60
CA ASP A 99 6.33 -11.86 1.13
C ASP A 99 7.54 -11.67 2.08
N GLY A 100 7.28 -11.57 3.39
CA GLY A 100 8.31 -11.31 4.41
C GLY A 100 8.68 -9.83 4.59
N LEU A 101 8.14 -8.94 3.77
CA LEU A 101 8.32 -7.49 3.89
C LEU A 101 7.26 -6.89 4.83
N PRO A 102 7.64 -6.05 5.81
CA PRO A 102 6.69 -5.29 6.61
C PRO A 102 6.01 -4.21 5.78
N VAL A 103 4.68 -4.21 5.82
CA VAL A 103 3.83 -3.19 5.21
C VAL A 103 2.93 -2.61 6.30
N GLU A 104 3.08 -1.33 6.59
CA GLU A 104 2.19 -0.62 7.49
C GLU A 104 0.90 -0.26 6.75
N VAL A 105 -0.24 -0.63 7.34
CA VAL A 105 -1.56 -0.37 6.79
C VAL A 105 -2.27 0.62 7.68
N PHE A 106 -2.65 1.77 7.13
CA PHE A 106 -3.49 2.77 7.77
C PHE A 106 -4.90 2.72 7.18
N TRP A 107 -5.89 3.00 8.01
CA TRP A 107 -7.29 3.11 7.57
C TRP A 107 -8.00 4.30 8.21
N ASP A 108 -8.87 4.92 7.41
CA ASP A 108 -9.97 5.77 7.87
C ASP A 108 -11.24 5.31 7.15
N VAL A 109 -12.13 4.66 7.91
CA VAL A 109 -13.42 4.15 7.42
C VAL A 109 -14.61 4.93 8.00
N HIS A 110 -14.36 6.11 8.59
CA HIS A 110 -15.41 6.91 9.23
C HIS A 110 -16.58 7.18 8.28
N ASN A 111 -16.29 7.63 7.07
CA ASN A 111 -17.31 7.98 6.08
C ASN A 111 -18.07 6.75 5.56
N TRP A 112 -17.51 5.54 5.61
CA TRP A 112 -18.26 4.30 5.33
C TRP A 112 -19.27 3.96 6.42
N LEU A 113 -18.94 4.23 7.69
CA LEU A 113 -19.75 3.85 8.85
C LEU A 113 -20.79 4.88 9.25
N PHE A 114 -20.43 6.16 9.12
CA PHE A 114 -21.20 7.30 9.65
C PHE A 114 -21.52 8.35 8.58
N GLY A 115 -21.03 8.17 7.35
CA GLY A 115 -21.31 9.07 6.24
C GLY A 115 -22.67 8.83 5.58
N ASN A 116 -22.99 9.71 4.63
CA ASN A 116 -24.16 9.58 3.76
C ASN A 116 -23.93 8.52 2.66
N ALA A 117 -24.92 8.33 1.78
CA ALA A 117 -24.94 7.24 0.80
C ALA A 117 -23.67 7.15 -0.09
N THR A 118 -22.99 8.28 -0.33
CA THR A 118 -21.82 8.41 -1.22
C THR A 118 -20.48 8.52 -0.46
N GLY A 119 -20.37 7.89 0.71
CA GLY A 119 -19.15 7.89 1.52
C GLY A 119 -18.01 7.04 0.95
N ASN A 120 -16.77 7.48 1.17
CA ASN A 120 -15.55 6.76 0.85
C ASN A 120 -14.79 6.32 2.11
N ALA A 121 -13.93 5.32 2.02
CA ALA A 121 -12.88 5.07 3.01
C ALA A 121 -11.51 5.30 2.39
N VAL A 122 -10.53 5.60 3.23
CA VAL A 122 -9.15 5.81 2.82
C VAL A 122 -8.28 4.75 3.44
N PHE A 123 -7.45 4.11 2.63
CA PHE A 123 -6.45 3.15 3.07
C PHE A 123 -5.08 3.59 2.56
N MET A 124 -4.05 3.41 3.37
CA MET A 124 -2.68 3.58 2.93
C MET A 124 -1.89 2.32 3.26
N PHE A 125 -1.19 1.77 2.28
CA PHE A 125 -0.22 0.69 2.44
C PHE A 125 1.15 1.28 2.22
N GLN A 126 1.99 1.28 3.24
CA GLN A 126 3.32 1.88 3.21
C GLN A 126 4.37 0.82 3.51
N THR A 127 5.35 0.65 2.61
CA THR A 127 6.45 -0.27 2.85
C THR A 127 7.59 0.43 3.58
N CYS A 128 8.09 -0.19 4.64
CA CYS A 128 9.19 0.33 5.44
C CYS A 128 10.50 -0.25 4.90
N VAL A 129 11.49 0.59 4.59
CA VAL A 129 12.85 0.13 4.26
C VAL A 129 13.66 0.06 5.56
N SER A 130 14.44 -1.02 5.75
CA SER A 130 15.41 -1.03 6.84
C SER A 130 16.43 0.09 6.63
N ALA A 131 16.56 0.99 7.59
CA ALA A 131 17.44 2.17 7.51
C ALA A 131 18.94 1.80 7.45
N ASP A 132 19.27 0.52 7.63
CA ASP A 132 20.64 0.01 7.73
C ASP A 132 21.50 0.28 6.48
N LYS A 133 20.89 0.55 5.32
CA LYS A 133 21.61 0.88 4.07
C LYS A 133 21.68 2.36 3.72
N LEU A 134 21.01 3.25 4.47
CA LEU A 134 21.01 4.68 4.17
C LEU A 134 22.11 5.46 4.90
N TRP A 135 22.67 4.91 5.98
CA TRP A 135 23.61 5.61 6.86
C TRP A 135 24.95 4.93 7.08
N SER A 136 25.44 4.14 6.11
CA SER A 136 26.84 3.65 6.14
C SER A 136 27.90 4.77 6.10
N GLY A 137 27.53 6.03 6.32
CA GLY A 137 28.43 7.18 6.25
C GLY A 137 28.22 8.33 7.25
N GLN A 138 27.24 8.32 8.17
CA GLN A 138 27.12 9.41 9.16
C GLN A 138 26.64 8.94 10.53
N SER A 139 27.56 9.03 11.49
CA SER A 139 27.31 8.90 12.92
C SER A 139 26.69 10.18 13.48
N VAL A 140 25.41 10.17 13.86
CA VAL A 140 24.91 11.04 14.95
C VAL A 140 23.74 10.35 15.66
N SER A 141 23.81 10.37 16.99
CA SER A 141 23.02 9.64 17.97
C SER A 141 21.62 10.24 18.22
N ASP A 142 20.56 9.43 18.13
CA ASP A 142 19.35 9.58 18.96
C ASP A 142 18.62 8.21 19.11
N PRO A 143 18.48 7.62 20.32
CA PRO A 143 17.98 6.25 20.52
C PRO A 143 16.45 6.07 20.51
N SER A 144 15.66 7.11 20.23
CA SER A 144 14.22 7.11 20.51
C SER A 144 13.29 6.68 19.35
N LEU A 145 13.81 6.33 18.16
CA LEU A 145 12.99 5.94 16.99
C LEU A 145 13.01 4.43 16.66
N LEU A 146 13.56 3.59 17.53
CA LEU A 146 13.72 2.13 17.36
C LEU A 146 12.51 1.30 17.82
N THR A 147 11.29 1.81 17.72
CA THR A 147 10.08 1.15 18.28
C THR A 147 9.58 -0.04 17.45
N TRP A 148 10.48 -0.85 16.88
CA TRP A 148 10.53 -2.29 17.14
C TRP A 148 11.51 -2.97 16.20
N ALA A 149 12.68 -3.31 16.75
CA ALA A 149 13.47 -4.42 16.28
C ALA A 149 12.66 -5.72 16.43
N TYR A 150 12.08 -6.24 15.34
CA TYR A 150 11.56 -7.61 15.30
C TYR A 150 12.47 -8.50 14.44
N SER A 151 13.42 -9.11 15.15
CA SER A 151 13.92 -10.48 14.99
C SER A 151 14.06 -11.08 13.57
N GLN A 152 15.31 -11.05 13.12
CA GLN A 152 16.05 -12.14 12.45
C GLN A 152 15.74 -12.42 10.96
N GLN A 153 16.65 -11.88 10.13
CA GLN A 153 17.28 -12.60 9.02
C GLN A 153 16.40 -12.87 7.79
N PHE A 154 15.97 -11.80 7.11
CA PHE A 154 15.59 -11.92 5.71
C PHE A 154 16.78 -11.57 4.82
N ARG A 155 17.17 -12.52 3.96
CA ARG A 155 18.41 -12.47 3.18
C ARG A 155 18.55 -11.14 2.42
N ASP A 156 19.62 -10.44 2.75
CA ASP A 156 20.16 -9.29 2.03
C ASP A 156 20.41 -9.63 0.56
N SER A 157 19.39 -9.44 -0.26
CA SER A 157 19.57 -9.42 -1.71
C SER A 157 18.48 -8.53 -2.31
N GLN A 158 18.90 -7.31 -2.70
CA GLN A 158 18.23 -6.44 -3.69
C GLN A 158 17.06 -5.53 -3.30
N LEU A 159 16.99 -4.98 -2.07
CA LEU A 159 16.13 -3.81 -1.81
C LEU A 159 16.88 -2.51 -2.17
N GLN A 160 16.92 -2.18 -3.47
CA GLN A 160 17.33 -0.84 -3.93
C GLN A 160 16.14 0.12 -3.82
N GLY A 161 16.24 1.09 -2.89
CA GLY A 161 15.78 2.47 -3.10
C GLY A 161 14.30 2.79 -2.85
N LEU A 162 14.05 3.47 -1.71
CA LEU A 162 12.84 4.23 -1.34
C LEU A 162 11.61 3.38 -1.00
N GLY A 163 10.93 3.72 0.11
CA GLY A 163 9.66 3.09 0.49
C GLY A 163 8.55 3.42 -0.51
N PHE A 164 7.62 2.49 -0.69
CA PHE A 164 6.47 2.63 -1.56
C PHE A 164 5.19 2.88 -0.76
N SER A 165 4.36 3.84 -1.20
CA SER A 165 3.06 4.13 -0.60
C SER A 165 1.90 3.97 -1.59
N LEU A 166 0.95 3.08 -1.32
CA LEU A 166 -0.31 2.98 -2.05
C LEU A 166 -1.45 3.58 -1.23
N ILE A 167 -2.08 4.62 -1.75
CA ILE A 167 -3.27 5.26 -1.15
C ILE A 167 -4.50 4.87 -1.96
N LEU A 168 -5.49 4.27 -1.32
CA LEU A 168 -6.74 3.84 -1.93
C LEU A 168 -7.91 4.63 -1.35
N TYR A 169 -8.66 5.29 -2.23
CA TYR A 169 -9.97 5.84 -1.92
C TYR A 169 -11.03 4.84 -2.35
N ALA A 170 -11.66 4.17 -1.40
CA ALA A 170 -12.63 3.11 -1.65
C ALA A 170 -14.06 3.68 -1.55
N TRP A 171 -14.69 3.89 -2.69
CA TRP A 171 -15.99 4.54 -2.85
C TRP A 171 -17.12 3.52 -2.90
N LYS A 172 -18.08 3.67 -1.98
CA LYS A 172 -19.30 2.87 -2.00
C LYS A 172 -20.12 3.28 -3.23
N ASN A 173 -20.43 2.32 -4.09
CA ASN A 173 -21.33 2.52 -5.23
C ASN A 173 -22.71 1.97 -4.87
N GLU A 174 -23.78 2.69 -5.18
CA GLU A 174 -25.17 2.25 -4.96
C GLU A 174 -25.54 1.00 -5.78
#